data_AF-A0A7J4QMZ1-F1
#
_entry.id   AF-A0A7J4QMZ1-F1
#
_cell.length_a   1.000
_cell.length_b   1.000
_cell.length_c   1.000
_cell.angle_alpha   90.00
_cell.angle_beta   90.00
_cell.angle_gamma   90.00
#
_symmetry.space_group_name_H-M   'P 1'
#
loop_
_entity.id
_entity.type
_entity.pdbx_description
1 polymer ?
#
loop_
_entity_poly.entity_id
_entity_poly.type
_entity_poly.pdbx_seq_one_letter_code
_entity_poly.pdbx_strand_id
1 'polypeptide(L)' 'AHLLAQAVTALYPDAKPTIGPAIDRGFYYDFAMEPIGEGDLKAIQKKMHEIARRNH' A
#
# COMPACT_ATOMS: atom_id res chain seq x y z
N ALA A 1 -5.73 5.79 -0.53
CA ALA A 1 -4.86 5.58 0.66
C ALA A 1 -5.12 4.26 1.38
N HIS A 2 -6.30 4.00 1.97
CA HIS A 2 -6.52 2.78 2.79
C HIS A 2 -6.28 1.44 2.06
N LEU A 3 -6.63 1.36 0.77
CA LEU A 3 -6.33 0.15 -0.04
C LEU A 3 -4.83 -0.11 -0.18
N LEU A 4 -4.01 0.95 -0.28
CA LEU A 4 -2.55 0.82 -0.32
C LEU A 4 -2.03 0.30 1.02
N ALA A 5 -2.51 0.86 2.14
CA ALA A 5 -2.15 0.37 3.47
C ALA A 5 -2.46 -1.12 3.65
N GLN A 6 -3.67 -1.55 3.27
CA GLN A 6 -4.05 -2.96 3.33
C GLN A 6 -3.18 -3.86 2.43
N ALA A 7 -2.82 -3.38 1.23
CA ALA A 7 -1.98 -4.15 0.33
C ALA A 7 -0.54 -4.29 0.86
N VAL A 8 0.02 -3.20 1.41
CA VAL A 8 1.38 -3.20 1.99
C VAL A 8 1.42 -4.07 3.23
N THR A 9 0.50 -3.93 4.19
CA THR A 9 0.50 -4.76 5.41
C THR A 9 0.21 -6.25 5.14
N ALA A 10 -0.46 -6.57 4.01
CA ALA A 10 -0.67 -7.95 3.59
C ALA A 10 0.58 -8.60 2.96
N LEU A 11 1.48 -7.81 2.36
CA LEU A 11 2.73 -8.29 1.75
C LEU A 11 3.91 -8.19 2.72
N TYR A 12 3.89 -7.18 3.58
CA TYR A 12 4.93 -6.86 4.57
C TYR A 12 4.25 -6.74 5.94
N PRO A 13 4.04 -7.86 6.66
CA PRO A 13 3.30 -7.86 7.94
C PRO A 13 3.91 -6.96 9.01
N ASP A 14 5.22 -6.73 8.96
CA ASP A 14 5.94 -5.88 9.91
C ASP A 14 5.82 -4.39 9.58
N ALA A 15 5.28 -4.03 8.41
CA ALA A 15 5.13 -2.65 8.00
C ALA A 15 4.07 -1.93 8.85
N LYS A 16 4.47 -0.84 9.50
CA LYS A 16 3.56 -0.03 10.33
C LYS A 16 3.13 1.22 9.57
N PRO A 17 1.86 1.34 9.15
CA PRO A 17 1.34 2.56 8.55
C PRO A 17 1.41 3.71 9.56
N THR A 18 1.84 4.89 9.10
CA THR A 18 1.97 6.08 9.95
C THR A 18 1.02 7.19 9.48
N ILE A 19 1.30 7.83 8.35
CA ILE A 19 0.51 8.94 7.80
C ILE A 19 0.13 8.62 6.36
N GLY A 20 -1.14 8.83 5.99
CA GLY A 20 -1.63 8.57 4.65
C GLY A 20 -2.63 9.62 4.16
N PRO A 21 -2.20 10.88 3.96
CA PRO A 21 -3.11 11.95 3.58
C PRO A 21 -3.47 11.84 2.09
N ALA A 22 -4.65 12.33 1.75
CA ALA A 22 -4.98 12.67 0.38
C ALA A 22 -4.25 13.97 0.00
N ILE A 23 -3.84 14.08 -1.26
CA ILE A 23 -3.26 15.28 -1.86
C ILE A 23 -4.03 15.61 -3.13
N ASP A 24 -3.87 16.81 -3.68
CA ASP A 24 -4.67 17.32 -4.82
C ASP A 24 -4.77 16.39 -6.02
N ARG A 25 -3.74 15.57 -6.26
CA ARG A 25 -3.67 14.63 -7.41
C ARG A 25 -3.57 13.16 -7.01
N GLY A 26 -3.86 12.82 -5.76
CA GLY A 26 -3.79 11.43 -5.31
C GLY A 26 -3.64 11.28 -3.81
N PHE A 27 -2.71 10.44 -3.40
CA PHE A 27 -2.38 10.21 -1.99
C PHE A 27 -0.96 9.68 -1.90
N TYR A 28 -0.36 9.82 -0.73
CA TYR A 28 0.84 9.07 -0.37
C TYR A 28 0.59 8.33 0.94
N TYR A 29 1.50 7.45 1.31
CA TYR A 29 1.42 6.73 2.57
C TYR A 29 2.84 6.43 3.07
N ASP A 30 3.10 6.80 4.32
CA ASP A 30 4.36 6.55 5.01
C ASP A 30 4.27 5.27 5.85
N PHE A 31 5.27 4.41 5.73
CA PHE A 31 5.39 3.17 6.49
C PHE A 31 6.73 3.12 7.22
N ALA A 32 6.72 2.70 8.48
CA ALA A 32 7.93 2.29 9.17
C ALA A 32 8.21 0.81 8.82
N MET A 33 9.14 0.60 7.88
CA MET A 33 9.57 -0.70 7.38
C MET A 33 10.92 -0.59 6.64
N GLU A 34 11.49 -1.72 6.24
CA GLU A 34 12.64 -1.74 5.32
C GLU A 34 12.29 -1.10 3.97
N PRO A 35 13.22 -0.34 3.35
CA PRO A 35 13.00 0.26 2.04
C PRO A 35 12.64 -0.79 0.99
N ILE A 36 11.67 -0.48 0.15
CA ILE A 36 11.26 -1.32 -0.98
C ILE A 36 11.90 -0.82 -2.28
N GLY A 37 12.08 -1.72 -3.24
CA GLY A 37 12.53 -1.41 -4.59
C GLY A 37 11.39 -1.23 -5.59
N GLU A 38 11.72 -0.85 -6.82
CA GLU A 38 10.73 -0.70 -7.90
C GLU A 38 10.00 -2.02 -8.22
N GLY A 39 10.66 -3.16 -8.04
CA GLY A 39 10.07 -4.49 -8.26
C GLY A 39 8.87 -4.76 -7.33
N ASP A 40 8.93 -4.26 -6.10
CA ASP A 40 7.89 -4.42 -5.09
C ASP A 40 6.63 -3.64 -5.44
N LEU A 41 6.77 -2.50 -6.12
CA LEU A 41 5.64 -1.66 -6.53
C LEU A 41 4.65 -2.43 -7.41
N LYS A 42 5.14 -3.29 -8.31
CA LYS A 42 4.28 -4.14 -9.15
C LYS A 42 3.48 -5.14 -8.32
N ALA A 43 4.10 -5.73 -7.30
CA ALA A 43 3.44 -6.68 -6.40
C ALA A 43 2.37 -5.98 -5.56
N ILE A 44 2.68 -4.80 -5.01
CA ILE A 44 1.76 -3.97 -4.24
C ILE A 44 0.55 -3.56 -5.12
N GLN A 45 0.78 -3.06 -6.33
CA GLN A 45 -0.29 -2.69 -7.25
C GLN A 45 -1.19 -3.89 -7.60
N LYS A 46 -0.59 -5.06 -7.88
CA LYS A 46 -1.35 -6.29 -8.13
C LYS A 46 -2.22 -6.65 -6.93
N LYS A 47 -1.65 -6.60 -5.73
CA LYS A 47 -2.36 -6.88 -4.48
C LYS A 47 -3.52 -5.92 -4.22
N MET A 48 -3.33 -4.63 -4.50
CA MET A 48 -4.40 -3.63 -4.42
C MET A 48 -5.58 -3.99 -5.35
N HIS A 49 -5.31 -4.37 -6.59
CA HIS A 49 -6.36 -4.79 -7.53
C HIS A 49 -7.08 -6.06 -7.08
N GLU A 50 -6.35 -7.03 -6.51
CA GLU A 50 -6.95 -8.24 -5.95
C GLU A 50 -7.89 -7.92 -4.78
N ILE A 51 -7.48 -7.07 -3.85
CA ILE A 51 -8.29 -6.67 -2.70
C ILE A 51 -9.52 -5.88 -3.16
N ALA A 52 -9.35 -4.93 -4.09
CA ALA A 52 -10.46 -4.13 -4.63
C ALA A 52 -11.54 -5.01 -5.28
N ARG A 53 -11.16 -6.09 -5.98
CA ARG A 53 -12.10 -7.04 -6.59
C ARG A 53 -12.82 -7.95 -5.60
N ARG A 54 -12.24 -8.19 -4.42
CA ARG A 54 -12.85 -9.04 -3.38
C ARG A 54 -13.92 -8.33 -2.56
N ASN A 55 -13.87 -7.00 -2.52
CA ASN A 55 -14.83 -6.16 -1.79
C ASN A 55 -15.97 -5.63 -2.70
N HIS A 56 -16.13 -6.22 -3.89
CA HIS A 56 -17.22 -6.00 -4.84
C HIS A 56 -18.02 -7.30 -5.00
#